data_AF-A0A7R6X491-F1
#
_entry.id   AF-A0A7R6X491-F1
#
_cell.length_a   1.000
_cell.length_b   1.000
_cell.length_c   1.000
_cell.angle_alpha   90.00
_cell.angle_beta   90.00
_cell.angle_gamma   90.00
#
_symmetry.space_group_name_H-M   'P 1'
#
loop_
_entity.id
_entity.type
_entity.pdbx_description
1 polymer ?
#
loop_
_entity_poly.entity_id
_entity_poly.type
_entity_poly.pdbx_seq_one_letter_code
_entity_poly.pdbx_strand_id
1 'polypeptide(L)'
;MKITDLTPDIFDGRVNFNFDMPNGVEVSVWSLRSERQFDADPFPNHKAFNILKYVHRQIGGHFYLIVCGNDLSPRSQFRSKKGIKLSKGIKNSPHIDFEREDKSIEITRLCSIFLIDDLQYDDNDDALTNFVSSCIVFFDGDIESLHESVKEWPSIDESVWYIDYSEVAKAVSLDKRILVLRYFHADNRRTEKILAIYKSGFDIDRIRNSIVSSGIFW
;
A
#
# COMPACT_ATOMS: atom_id res chain seq x y z
N MET A 1 -6.57 6.64 -20.56
CA MET A 1 -5.52 5.83 -21.22
C MET A 1 -5.74 4.40 -20.77
N LYS A 2 -6.01 3.45 -21.68
CA LYS A 2 -6.07 2.04 -21.29
C LYS A 2 -4.67 1.61 -20.85
N ILE A 3 -4.56 0.88 -19.75
CA ILE A 3 -3.32 0.23 -19.30
C ILE A 3 -3.09 -1.00 -20.19
N THR A 4 -2.97 -0.78 -21.50
CA THR A 4 -2.54 -1.78 -22.48
C THR A 4 -1.19 -1.42 -23.08
N ASP A 5 -0.76 -0.16 -22.93
CA ASP A 5 0.37 0.39 -23.67
C ASP A 5 1.59 0.69 -22.78
N LEU A 6 1.59 0.19 -21.54
CA LEU A 6 2.80 0.18 -20.71
C LEU A 6 3.54 -1.14 -20.94
N THR A 7 4.83 -1.00 -21.28
CA THR A 7 5.88 -1.99 -21.57
C THR A 7 5.70 -3.42 -21.05
N PRO A 8 6.26 -4.45 -21.74
CA PRO A 8 6.11 -5.87 -21.42
C PRO A 8 6.42 -6.28 -19.96
N ASP A 9 7.19 -5.49 -19.21
CA ASP A 9 7.63 -5.80 -17.85
C ASP A 9 6.59 -5.56 -16.74
N ILE A 10 5.42 -5.00 -17.08
CA ILE A 10 4.28 -4.90 -16.16
C ILE A 10 3.50 -6.23 -16.10
N PHE A 11 3.66 -7.11 -17.09
CA PHE A 11 2.90 -8.35 -17.25
C PHE A 11 3.47 -9.56 -16.49
N ASP A 12 4.17 -9.33 -15.37
CA ASP A 12 4.68 -10.40 -14.50
C ASP A 12 3.59 -10.93 -13.54
N GLY A 13 2.38 -11.09 -14.08
CA GLY A 13 1.35 -12.03 -13.61
C GLY A 13 0.66 -11.76 -12.27
N ARG A 14 0.61 -10.53 -11.75
CA ARG A 14 -0.27 -10.21 -10.59
C ARG A 14 -1.05 -8.89 -10.73
N VAL A 15 -0.49 -7.83 -11.32
CA VAL A 15 -1.13 -6.50 -11.32
C VAL A 15 -1.72 -6.17 -12.70
N ASN A 16 -2.93 -6.67 -12.98
CA ASN A 16 -3.76 -6.14 -14.06
C ASN A 16 -4.69 -5.09 -13.46
N PHE A 17 -4.35 -3.81 -13.62
CA PHE A 17 -5.32 -2.73 -13.41
C PHE A 17 -6.25 -2.68 -14.62
N ASN A 18 -7.27 -3.53 -14.60
CA ASN A 18 -8.32 -3.54 -15.62
C ASN A 18 -9.35 -2.42 -15.38
N PHE A 19 -8.88 -1.19 -15.13
CA PHE A 19 -9.76 -0.03 -15.01
C PHE A 19 -9.15 1.18 -15.72
N ASP A 20 -10.01 2.06 -16.19
CA ASP A 20 -9.57 3.30 -16.81
C ASP A 20 -9.05 4.25 -15.74
N MET A 21 -7.76 4.60 -15.83
CA MET A 21 -7.17 5.58 -14.94
C MET A 21 -7.82 6.96 -15.14
N PRO A 22 -8.30 7.62 -14.06
CA PRO A 22 -8.81 8.98 -14.15
C PRO A 22 -7.76 9.95 -14.70
N ASN A 23 -8.22 11.02 -15.36
CA ASN A 23 -7.32 12.07 -15.86
C ASN A 23 -6.54 12.70 -14.71
N GLY A 24 -5.25 12.94 -14.93
CA GLY A 24 -4.36 13.56 -13.93
C GLY A 24 -3.87 12.61 -12.84
N VAL A 25 -4.01 11.29 -13.02
CA VAL A 25 -3.39 10.25 -12.19
C VAL A 25 -2.33 9.53 -13.01
N GLU A 26 -1.19 9.29 -12.38
CA GLU A 26 -0.08 8.56 -12.95
C GLU A 26 0.26 7.32 -12.11
N VAL A 27 0.80 6.31 -12.78
CA VAL A 27 1.31 5.09 -12.17
C VAL A 27 2.75 4.90 -12.58
N SER A 28 3.61 4.68 -11.59
CA SER A 28 5.00 4.30 -11.81
C SER A 28 5.29 2.95 -11.16
N VAL A 29 6.11 2.14 -11.83
CA VAL A 29 6.62 0.87 -11.29
C VAL A 29 8.12 0.96 -11.19
N TRP A 30 8.67 0.74 -9.99
CA TRP A 30 10.09 0.76 -9.72
C TRP A 30 10.55 -0.67 -9.45
N SER A 31 11.36 -1.21 -10.35
CA SER A 31 12.06 -2.47 -10.12
C SER A 31 13.25 -2.24 -9.19
N LEU A 32 13.38 -3.11 -8.19
CA LEU A 32 14.37 -3.02 -7.13
C LEU A 32 15.41 -4.15 -7.25
N ARG A 33 15.24 -5.25 -6.51
CA ARG A 33 16.14 -6.41 -6.54
C ARG A 33 15.54 -7.57 -7.35
N SER A 34 16.39 -8.31 -8.06
CA SER A 34 16.01 -9.64 -8.56
C SER A 34 15.73 -10.61 -7.40
N GLU A 35 14.99 -11.69 -7.64
CA GLU A 35 14.77 -12.77 -6.66
C GLU A 35 16.07 -13.27 -6.05
N ARG A 36 17.10 -13.53 -6.88
CA ARG A 36 18.41 -13.95 -6.40
C ARG A 36 19.06 -12.94 -5.44
N GLN A 37 18.93 -11.64 -5.70
CA GLN A 37 19.47 -10.60 -4.83
C GLN A 37 18.64 -10.45 -3.55
N PHE A 38 17.32 -10.64 -3.64
CA PHE A 38 16.42 -10.63 -2.50
C PHE A 38 16.70 -11.80 -1.55
N ASP A 39 16.83 -13.02 -2.08
CA ASP A 39 17.11 -14.25 -1.32
C ASP A 39 18.51 -14.28 -0.70
N ALA A 40 19.47 -13.59 -1.31
CA ALA A 40 20.82 -13.47 -0.79
C ALA A 40 20.95 -12.42 0.34
N ASP A 41 19.92 -11.58 0.52
CA ASP A 41 19.89 -10.59 1.58
C ASP A 41 19.52 -11.27 2.92
N PRO A 42 20.29 -11.08 4.00
CA PRO A 42 19.92 -11.65 5.30
C PRO A 42 18.66 -10.98 5.90
N PHE A 43 18.32 -9.76 5.47
CA PHE A 43 17.23 -8.95 6.04
C PHE A 43 16.43 -8.21 4.95
N PRO A 44 15.83 -8.90 3.97
CA PRO A 44 15.27 -8.27 2.79
C PRO A 44 14.07 -7.36 3.09
N ASN A 45 13.27 -7.75 4.10
CA ASN A 45 12.12 -6.97 4.56
C ASN A 45 12.53 -5.69 5.31
N HIS A 46 13.67 -5.70 6.00
CA HIS A 46 14.22 -4.51 6.65
C HIS A 46 14.61 -3.46 5.61
N LYS A 47 15.27 -3.88 4.53
CA LYS A 47 15.62 -2.97 3.43
C LYS A 47 14.39 -2.38 2.75
N ALA A 48 13.37 -3.20 2.48
CA ALA A 48 12.09 -2.75 1.93
C ALA A 48 11.45 -1.63 2.76
N PHE A 49 11.38 -1.83 4.08
CA PHE A 49 10.83 -0.83 4.99
C PHE A 49 11.68 0.46 5.04
N ASN A 50 13.01 0.33 5.05
CA ASN A 50 13.91 1.47 5.01
C ASN A 50 13.75 2.32 3.75
N ILE A 51 13.45 1.71 2.60
CA ILE A 51 13.10 2.42 1.37
C ILE A 51 11.85 3.25 1.59
N LEU A 52 10.78 2.66 2.13
CA LEU A 52 9.52 3.37 2.38
C LEU A 52 9.70 4.51 3.39
N LYS A 53 10.48 4.31 4.45
CA LYS A 53 10.83 5.36 5.42
C LYS A 53 11.68 6.46 4.80
N TYR A 54 12.55 6.11 3.87
CA TYR A 54 13.31 7.09 3.11
C TYR A 54 12.38 7.92 2.21
N VAL A 55 11.44 7.26 1.51
CA VAL A 55 10.41 7.93 0.70
C VAL A 55 9.57 8.89 1.55
N HIS A 56 9.10 8.43 2.72
CA HIS A 56 8.37 9.24 3.69
C HIS A 56 9.09 10.56 4.00
N ARG A 57 10.38 10.48 4.35
CA ARG A 57 11.20 11.64 4.69
C ARG A 57 11.38 12.63 3.54
N GLN A 58 11.34 12.16 2.28
CA GLN A 58 11.47 13.04 1.11
C GLN A 58 10.17 13.78 0.79
N ILE A 59 9.02 13.14 1.02
CA ILE A 59 7.71 13.71 0.72
C ILE A 59 7.25 14.64 1.85
N GLY A 60 7.52 14.26 3.09
CA GLY A 60 6.88 14.85 4.27
C GLY A 60 5.48 14.29 4.53
N GLY A 61 4.80 14.84 5.54
CA GLY A 61 3.50 14.36 6.00
C GLY A 61 3.59 13.11 6.86
N HIS A 62 2.50 12.36 6.91
CA HIS A 62 2.34 11.16 7.73
C HIS A 62 2.35 9.90 6.86
N PHE A 63 2.89 8.82 7.42
CA PHE A 63 2.99 7.50 6.81
C PHE A 63 1.96 6.57 7.43
N TYR A 64 1.03 6.10 6.59
CA TYR A 64 -0.04 5.21 6.98
C TYR A 64 0.05 3.84 6.32
N LEU A 65 -0.43 2.84 7.06
CA LEU A 65 -0.63 1.49 6.59
C LEU A 65 -2.13 1.18 6.59
N ILE A 66 -2.69 0.87 5.43
CA ILE A 66 -4.07 0.38 5.31
C ILE A 66 -4.01 -1.14 5.20
N VAL A 67 -4.53 -1.80 6.22
CA VAL A 67 -4.64 -3.26 6.30
C VAL A 67 -6.09 -3.66 6.14
N CYS A 68 -6.35 -4.66 5.31
CA CYS A 68 -7.67 -5.23 5.12
C CYS A 68 -7.65 -6.69 5.57
N GLY A 69 -8.68 -7.12 6.30
CA GLY A 69 -8.86 -8.52 6.63
C GLY A 69 -9.16 -9.32 5.37
N ASN A 70 -8.64 -10.55 5.31
CA ASN A 70 -8.82 -11.42 4.16
C ASN A 70 -10.30 -11.83 3.97
N ASP A 71 -11.02 -12.01 5.08
CA ASP A 71 -12.37 -12.56 5.09
C ASP A 71 -13.44 -11.49 4.87
N LEU A 72 -14.32 -11.74 3.89
CA LEU A 72 -15.63 -11.12 3.80
C LEU A 72 -16.57 -11.85 4.75
N SER A 73 -17.35 -11.12 5.53
CA SER A 73 -18.32 -11.75 6.42
C SER A 73 -19.56 -10.88 6.59
N PRO A 74 -20.68 -11.47 7.06
CA PRO A 74 -21.87 -10.71 7.38
C PRO A 74 -21.56 -9.56 8.33
N ARG A 75 -22.29 -8.47 8.15
CA ARG A 75 -22.17 -7.27 8.98
C ARG A 75 -22.29 -7.59 10.47
N SER A 76 -21.41 -7.01 11.28
CA SER A 76 -21.50 -7.12 12.73
C SER A 76 -20.86 -5.93 13.43
N GLN A 77 -21.64 -5.18 14.21
CA GLN A 77 -21.19 -4.00 14.97
C GLN A 77 -20.05 -4.29 15.98
N PHE A 78 -19.77 -5.57 16.25
CA PHE A 78 -18.70 -5.98 17.16
C PHE A 78 -17.37 -6.26 16.45
N ARG A 79 -17.34 -6.32 15.10
CA ARG A 79 -16.12 -6.66 14.35
C ARG A 79 -15.14 -5.50 14.31
N SER A 80 -15.60 -4.31 13.93
CA SER A 80 -14.84 -3.05 14.03
C SER A 80 -14.23 -2.86 15.42
N LYS A 81 -14.99 -3.10 16.49
CA LYS A 81 -14.47 -3.01 17.88
C LYS A 81 -13.40 -4.06 18.23
N LYS A 82 -13.39 -5.20 17.54
CA LYS A 82 -12.36 -6.24 17.73
C LYS A 82 -11.08 -5.94 16.95
N GLY A 83 -11.16 -5.08 15.94
CA GLY A 83 -10.09 -4.78 15.01
C GLY A 83 -9.65 -6.00 14.21
N ILE A 84 -8.74 -5.80 13.25
CA ILE A 84 -8.14 -6.92 12.54
C ILE A 84 -7.13 -7.61 13.45
N LYS A 85 -7.23 -8.94 13.58
CA LYS A 85 -6.24 -9.78 14.29
C LYS A 85 -4.88 -9.90 13.56
N LEU A 86 -4.56 -8.96 12.67
CA LEU A 86 -3.29 -8.90 11.94
C LEU A 86 -2.24 -8.03 12.66
N SER A 87 -2.60 -7.31 13.73
CA SER A 87 -1.77 -6.27 14.35
C SER A 87 -0.59 -6.75 15.22
N LYS A 88 -0.10 -7.99 15.09
CA LYS A 88 1.13 -8.38 15.79
C LYS A 88 2.28 -7.47 15.30
N GLY A 89 2.89 -6.73 16.23
CA GLY A 89 3.99 -5.80 15.95
C GLY A 89 3.62 -4.34 15.64
N ILE A 90 2.36 -4.03 15.30
CA ILE A 90 1.90 -2.64 15.06
C ILE A 90 0.73 -2.22 15.97
N LYS A 91 0.34 -3.08 16.91
CA LYS A 91 -0.83 -2.88 17.78
C LYS A 91 -0.79 -1.60 18.63
N ASN A 92 0.40 -1.10 18.95
CA ASN A 92 0.57 0.09 19.78
C ASN A 92 0.58 1.38 18.94
N SER A 93 0.61 1.29 17.61
CA SER A 93 0.51 2.45 16.74
C SER A 93 -0.90 3.06 16.81
N PRO A 94 -1.03 4.40 16.76
CA PRO A 94 -2.34 5.04 16.62
C PRO A 94 -3.06 4.48 15.39
N HIS A 95 -4.33 4.09 15.54
CA HIS A 95 -5.09 3.46 14.46
C HIS A 95 -6.59 3.71 14.56
N ILE A 96 -7.25 3.55 13.41
CA ILE A 96 -8.70 3.51 13.27
C ILE A 96 -9.09 2.17 12.65
N ASP A 97 -9.96 1.43 13.33
CA ASP A 97 -10.62 0.24 12.79
C ASP A 97 -11.97 0.64 12.18
N PHE A 98 -12.26 0.15 10.97
CA PHE A 98 -13.50 0.44 10.25
C PHE A 98 -13.97 -0.75 9.41
N GLU A 99 -15.23 -0.69 8.94
CA GLU A 99 -15.81 -1.70 8.07
C GLU A 99 -16.24 -1.07 6.74
N ARG A 100 -15.79 -1.65 5.63
CA ARG A 100 -16.34 -1.35 4.32
C ARG A 100 -17.54 -2.27 4.08
N GLU A 101 -18.70 -1.66 3.84
CA GLU A 101 -19.97 -2.38 3.65
C GLU A 101 -20.37 -2.44 2.17
N ASP A 102 -20.75 -3.62 1.68
CA ASP A 102 -21.65 -3.73 0.54
C ASP A 102 -23.08 -3.92 1.04
N LYS A 103 -23.89 -2.86 0.92
CA LYS A 103 -25.27 -2.84 1.40
C LYS A 103 -26.22 -3.70 0.57
N SER A 104 -25.84 -4.07 -0.66
CA SER A 104 -26.70 -4.85 -1.54
C SER A 104 -26.77 -6.33 -1.14
N ILE A 105 -25.69 -6.85 -0.55
CA ILE A 105 -25.51 -8.27 -0.21
C ILE A 105 -25.10 -8.49 1.26
N GLU A 106 -25.17 -7.44 2.09
CA GLU A 106 -24.90 -7.44 3.55
C GLU A 106 -23.52 -8.01 3.97
N ILE A 107 -22.54 -8.00 3.07
CA ILE A 107 -21.17 -8.39 3.37
C ILE A 107 -20.32 -7.18 3.76
N THR A 108 -19.31 -7.44 4.59
CA THR A 108 -18.41 -6.41 5.11
C THR A 108 -16.97 -6.91 5.15
N ARG A 109 -16.03 -6.00 4.82
CA ARG A 109 -14.59 -6.21 5.02
C ARG A 109 -14.10 -5.33 6.16
N LEU A 110 -13.46 -5.98 7.13
CA LEU A 110 -12.85 -5.29 8.27
C LEU A 110 -11.49 -4.71 7.84
N CYS A 111 -11.27 -3.45 8.17
CA CYS A 111 -10.12 -2.66 7.74
C CYS A 111 -9.54 -1.90 8.93
N SER A 112 -8.25 -1.61 8.86
CA SER A 112 -7.55 -0.82 9.87
C SER A 112 -6.58 0.14 9.17
N ILE A 113 -6.53 1.38 9.64
CA ILE A 113 -5.54 2.39 9.23
C ILE A 113 -4.60 2.58 10.40
N PHE A 114 -3.30 2.37 10.21
CA PHE A 114 -2.27 2.58 11.23
C PHE A 114 -1.39 3.77 10.85
N LEU A 115 -1.15 4.69 11.78
CA LEU A 115 -0.09 5.69 11.68
C LEU A 115 1.24 5.07 12.11
N ILE A 116 2.24 5.08 11.23
CA ILE A 116 3.49 4.33 11.42
C ILE A 116 4.76 5.17 11.29
N ASP A 117 4.65 6.49 11.45
CA ASP A 117 5.78 7.44 11.40
C ASP A 117 6.99 7.02 12.27
N ASP A 118 6.70 6.61 13.51
CA ASP A 118 7.71 6.34 14.53
C ASP A 118 8.00 4.84 14.71
N LEU A 119 7.49 3.98 13.83
CA LEU A 119 7.68 2.53 13.96
C LEU A 119 9.19 2.20 13.90
N GLN A 120 9.73 1.70 15.03
CA GLN A 120 11.08 1.17 15.15
C GLN A 120 11.03 -0.34 14.93
N TYR A 121 11.93 -0.85 14.10
CA TYR A 121 11.82 -2.20 13.56
C TYR A 121 12.39 -3.27 14.49
N ASP A 122 13.37 -2.92 15.32
CA ASP A 122 14.42 -3.83 15.82
C ASP A 122 13.99 -5.14 16.54
N ASP A 123 12.69 -5.47 16.71
CA ASP A 123 12.24 -6.69 17.40
C ASP A 123 11.01 -7.41 16.81
N ASN A 124 10.49 -7.12 15.59
CA ASN A 124 9.24 -7.81 15.18
C ASN A 124 9.00 -8.08 13.68
N ASP A 125 9.43 -9.24 13.18
CA ASP A 125 9.09 -9.76 11.84
C ASP A 125 7.58 -9.82 11.54
N ASP A 126 6.71 -9.94 12.55
CA ASP A 126 5.25 -9.94 12.36
C ASP A 126 4.75 -8.56 11.86
N ALA A 127 5.38 -7.46 12.31
CA ALA A 127 5.02 -6.11 11.85
C ALA A 127 5.20 -5.99 10.34
N LEU A 128 6.16 -6.71 9.76
CA LEU A 128 6.57 -6.63 8.36
C LEU A 128 5.81 -7.50 7.42
N THR A 129 5.33 -8.61 7.94
CA THR A 129 4.35 -9.45 7.25
C THR A 129 3.10 -8.63 6.90
N ASN A 130 2.75 -7.62 7.70
CA ASN A 130 1.66 -6.69 7.39
C ASN A 130 1.97 -5.69 6.27
N PHE A 131 3.23 -5.39 5.96
CA PHE A 131 3.58 -4.45 4.89
C PHE A 131 3.38 -5.04 3.49
N VAL A 132 3.59 -6.36 3.35
CA VAL A 132 3.43 -7.07 2.07
C VAL A 132 1.97 -7.11 1.61
N SER A 133 1.07 -7.21 2.59
CA SER A 133 -0.37 -7.36 2.37
C SER A 133 -1.12 -6.02 2.32
N SER A 134 -0.50 -4.93 2.74
CA SER A 134 -1.15 -3.63 2.94
C SER A 134 -0.95 -2.62 1.81
N CYS A 135 -1.80 -1.60 1.81
CA CYS A 135 -1.64 -0.41 0.99
C CYS A 135 -0.93 0.66 1.81
N ILE A 136 0.19 1.18 1.29
CA ILE A 136 1.00 2.21 1.96
C ILE A 136 0.53 3.57 1.45
N VAL A 137 0.26 4.49 2.37
CA VAL A 137 -0.23 5.83 2.02
C VAL A 137 0.64 6.88 2.70
N PHE A 138 1.17 7.81 1.90
CA PHE A 138 1.71 9.06 2.41
C PHE A 138 0.63 10.13 2.25
N PHE A 139 0.33 10.80 3.36
CA PHE A 139 -0.74 11.78 3.40
C PHE A 139 -0.37 12.96 4.30
N ASP A 140 -0.61 14.17 3.79
CA ASP A 140 -0.46 15.42 4.54
C ASP A 140 -1.78 15.81 5.22
N GLY A 141 -2.07 15.15 6.34
CA GLY A 141 -3.28 15.36 7.15
C GLY A 141 -3.38 14.33 8.27
N ASP A 142 -4.40 14.44 9.13
CA ASP A 142 -4.61 13.51 10.24
C ASP A 142 -5.26 12.18 9.81
N ILE A 143 -5.26 11.20 10.72
CA ILE A 143 -5.75 9.84 10.44
C ILE A 143 -7.27 9.82 10.19
N GLU A 144 -8.02 10.72 10.82
CA GLU A 144 -9.46 10.88 10.62
C GLU A 144 -9.78 11.41 9.22
N SER A 145 -9.04 12.42 8.74
CA SER A 145 -9.17 12.95 7.39
C SER A 145 -8.79 11.93 6.33
N LEU A 146 -7.75 11.13 6.61
CA LEU A 146 -7.40 10.01 5.75
C LEU A 146 -8.50 8.96 5.73
N HIS A 147 -9.06 8.58 6.89
CA HIS A 147 -10.13 7.61 7.00
C HIS A 147 -11.33 7.97 6.10
N GLU A 148 -11.77 9.22 6.13
CA GLU A 148 -12.86 9.69 5.27
C GLU A 148 -12.55 9.54 3.78
N SER A 149 -11.28 9.66 3.39
CA SER A 149 -10.81 9.54 2.00
C SER A 149 -10.66 8.10 1.53
N VAL A 150 -10.36 7.16 2.45
CA VAL A 150 -9.99 5.77 2.11
C VAL A 150 -11.02 4.73 2.52
N LYS A 151 -12.08 5.10 3.24
CA LYS A 151 -13.10 4.15 3.74
C LYS A 151 -13.77 3.31 2.64
N GLU A 152 -13.77 3.79 1.39
CA GLU A 152 -14.34 3.11 0.23
C GLU A 152 -13.33 2.24 -0.53
N TRP A 153 -12.04 2.37 -0.24
CA TRP A 153 -10.96 1.66 -0.95
C TRP A 153 -10.93 0.14 -0.74
N PRO A 154 -11.33 -0.43 0.42
CA PRO A 154 -11.32 -1.87 0.57
C PRO A 154 -12.24 -2.54 -0.46
N SER A 155 -11.74 -3.59 -1.11
CA SER A 155 -12.54 -4.36 -2.07
C SER A 155 -13.61 -5.15 -1.33
N ILE A 156 -14.81 -5.19 -1.88
CA ILE A 156 -15.92 -6.04 -1.42
C ILE A 156 -16.03 -7.34 -2.21
N ASP A 157 -15.10 -7.58 -3.14
CA ASP A 157 -15.02 -8.81 -3.92
C ASP A 157 -14.14 -9.86 -3.24
N GLU A 158 -14.39 -11.14 -3.54
CA GLU A 158 -13.48 -12.25 -3.24
C GLU A 158 -12.26 -12.22 -4.18
N SER A 159 -11.49 -11.13 -4.08
CA SER A 159 -10.30 -10.90 -4.88
C SER A 159 -9.04 -11.09 -4.03
N VAL A 160 -7.94 -11.50 -4.67
CA VAL A 160 -6.60 -11.55 -4.05
C VAL A 160 -6.15 -10.15 -3.62
N TRP A 161 -6.70 -9.12 -4.25
CA TRP A 161 -6.52 -7.71 -3.90
C TRP A 161 -7.62 -7.29 -2.93
N TYR A 162 -7.25 -7.07 -1.67
CA TYR A 162 -8.18 -6.59 -0.65
C TYR A 162 -8.47 -5.08 -0.76
N ILE A 163 -7.82 -4.39 -1.70
CA ILE A 163 -7.97 -2.98 -2.02
C ILE A 163 -8.42 -2.84 -3.47
N ASP A 164 -9.45 -2.04 -3.71
CA ASP A 164 -9.89 -1.58 -5.02
C ASP A 164 -9.06 -0.38 -5.46
N TYR A 165 -8.10 -0.63 -6.35
CA TYR A 165 -7.22 0.42 -6.84
C TYR A 165 -7.91 1.42 -7.80
N SER A 166 -9.11 1.12 -8.28
CA SER A 166 -9.91 2.10 -9.03
C SER A 166 -10.42 3.20 -8.10
N GLU A 167 -10.84 2.85 -6.88
CA GLU A 167 -11.21 3.81 -5.84
C GLU A 167 -10.00 4.60 -5.33
N VAL A 168 -8.85 3.92 -5.18
CA VAL A 168 -7.57 4.59 -4.89
C VAL A 168 -7.26 5.66 -5.94
N ALA A 169 -7.32 5.30 -7.23
CA ALA A 169 -7.02 6.22 -8.31
C ALA A 169 -7.98 7.41 -8.35
N LYS A 170 -9.28 7.18 -8.13
CA LYS A 170 -10.27 8.27 -8.02
C LYS A 170 -9.91 9.21 -6.88
N ALA A 171 -9.60 8.69 -5.69
CA ALA A 171 -9.23 9.52 -4.55
C ALA A 171 -7.95 10.34 -4.81
N VAL A 172 -6.90 9.73 -5.37
CA VAL A 172 -5.66 10.42 -5.77
C VAL A 172 -5.92 11.50 -6.82
N SER A 173 -6.86 11.27 -7.74
CA SER A 173 -7.23 12.28 -8.75
C SER A 173 -7.82 13.54 -8.11
N LEU A 174 -8.51 13.40 -6.98
CA LEU A 174 -9.17 14.48 -6.27
C LEU A 174 -8.23 15.17 -5.26
N ASP A 175 -7.32 14.43 -4.63
CA ASP A 175 -6.46 14.95 -3.58
C ASP A 175 -4.96 14.79 -3.88
N LYS A 176 -4.27 15.94 -4.04
CA LYS A 176 -2.83 15.99 -4.32
C LYS A 176 -1.96 15.62 -3.12
N ARG A 177 -2.54 15.51 -1.92
CA ARG A 177 -1.83 15.18 -0.68
C ARG A 177 -1.58 13.68 -0.55
N ILE A 178 -2.19 12.86 -1.41
CA ILE A 178 -2.12 11.40 -1.34
C ILE A 178 -1.07 10.89 -2.33
N LEU A 179 -0.07 10.18 -1.81
CA LEU A 179 0.73 9.23 -2.58
C LEU A 179 0.43 7.83 -2.06
N VAL A 180 0.07 6.92 -2.96
CA VAL A 180 -0.11 5.51 -2.62
C VAL A 180 1.06 4.70 -3.15
N LEU A 181 1.65 3.89 -2.27
CA LEU A 181 2.59 2.85 -2.67
C LEU A 181 2.02 1.46 -2.40
N ARG A 182 2.40 0.52 -3.26
CA ARG A 182 2.25 -0.91 -3.01
C ARG A 182 3.59 -1.60 -3.23
N TYR A 183 4.03 -2.34 -2.23
CA TYR A 183 5.26 -3.09 -2.28
C TYR A 183 5.01 -4.56 -2.68
N PHE A 184 5.88 -5.09 -3.54
CA PHE A 184 5.84 -6.45 -4.06
C PHE A 184 7.19 -7.11 -3.83
N HIS A 185 7.20 -8.21 -3.07
CA HIS A 185 8.40 -8.99 -2.84
C HIS A 185 8.82 -9.71 -4.13
N ALA A 186 10.12 -9.97 -4.23
CA ALA A 186 10.61 -10.92 -5.22
C ALA A 186 10.20 -12.34 -4.79
N ASP A 187 9.53 -13.06 -5.68
CA ASP A 187 9.06 -14.43 -5.44
C ASP A 187 8.70 -15.07 -6.80
N ASN A 188 8.91 -16.37 -6.93
CA ASN A 188 8.58 -17.16 -8.12
C ASN A 188 9.16 -16.58 -9.43
N ARG A 189 10.48 -16.30 -9.45
CA ARG A 189 11.23 -15.70 -10.57
C ARG A 189 10.94 -14.23 -10.87
N ARG A 190 10.24 -13.55 -9.97
CA ARG A 190 9.84 -12.15 -10.15
C ARG A 190 10.81 -11.22 -9.45
N THR A 191 10.93 -10.03 -10.01
CA THR A 191 11.72 -8.95 -9.39
C THR A 191 10.87 -8.25 -8.34
N GLU A 192 11.51 -7.85 -7.24
CA GLU A 192 10.93 -6.97 -6.23
C GLU A 192 10.54 -5.63 -6.88
N LYS A 193 9.34 -5.14 -6.58
CA LYS A 193 8.80 -3.92 -7.20
C LYS A 193 8.10 -3.03 -6.17
N ILE A 194 8.17 -1.72 -6.38
CA ILE A 194 7.26 -0.74 -5.77
C ILE A 194 6.37 -0.19 -6.88
N LEU A 195 5.07 -0.21 -6.65
CA LEU A 195 4.11 0.51 -7.47
C LEU A 195 3.72 1.80 -6.76
N ALA A 196 3.77 2.91 -7.48
CA ALA A 196 3.38 4.22 -6.99
C ALA A 196 2.17 4.73 -7.80
N ILE A 197 1.14 5.21 -7.11
CA ILE A 197 -0.03 5.88 -7.69
C ILE A 197 -0.09 7.28 -7.12
N TYR A 198 -0.07 8.27 -8.00
CA TYR A 198 0.07 9.67 -7.61
C TYR A 198 -0.61 10.60 -8.61
N LYS A 199 -0.82 11.85 -8.21
CA LYS A 199 -1.38 12.88 -9.08
C LYS A 199 -0.30 13.41 -10.04
N SER A 200 -0.67 13.64 -11.30
CA SER A 200 0.23 14.23 -12.30
C SER A 200 0.89 15.52 -11.80
N GLY A 201 2.19 15.66 -12.06
CA GLY A 201 3.01 16.78 -11.59
C GLY A 201 3.67 16.57 -10.22
N PHE A 202 3.48 15.42 -9.57
CA PHE A 202 4.28 15.01 -8.41
C PHE A 202 5.70 14.65 -8.85
N ASP A 203 6.73 15.13 -8.14
CA ASP A 203 8.15 14.86 -8.46
C ASP A 203 8.57 13.45 -7.99
N ILE A 204 7.99 12.46 -8.65
CA ILE A 204 8.17 11.05 -8.32
C ILE A 204 9.57 10.55 -8.74
N ASP A 205 10.14 11.14 -9.80
CA ASP A 205 11.44 10.75 -10.34
C ASP A 205 12.58 11.10 -9.38
N ARG A 206 12.50 12.23 -8.68
CA ARG A 206 13.46 12.56 -7.62
C ARG A 206 13.47 11.50 -6.53
N ILE A 207 12.30 11.04 -6.10
CA ILE A 207 12.15 10.00 -5.07
C ILE A 207 12.75 8.69 -5.58
N ARG A 208 12.35 8.26 -6.77
CA ARG A 208 12.89 7.06 -7.43
C ARG A 208 14.41 7.10 -7.57
N ASN A 209 14.96 8.20 -8.07
CA ASN A 209 16.40 8.38 -8.24
C ASN A 209 17.14 8.32 -6.91
N SER A 210 16.55 8.89 -5.85
CA SER A 210 17.14 8.87 -4.51
C SER A 210 17.17 7.46 -3.91
N ILE A 211 16.12 6.66 -4.13
CA ILE A 211 16.08 5.23 -3.76
C ILE A 211 17.25 4.50 -4.45
N VAL A 212 17.40 4.66 -5.76
CA VAL A 212 18.48 4.02 -6.54
C VAL A 212 19.88 4.51 -6.11
N SER A 213 20.04 5.81 -5.86
CA SER A 213 21.33 6.44 -5.55
C SER A 213 21.80 6.24 -4.12
N SER A 214 20.88 6.00 -3.18
CA SER A 214 21.17 5.87 -1.75
C SER A 214 22.02 4.65 -1.37
N GLY A 215 22.36 3.78 -2.34
CA GLY A 215 23.15 2.58 -2.08
C GLY A 215 22.42 1.52 -1.26
N ILE A 216 21.13 1.71 -0.94
CA ILE A 216 20.31 0.73 -0.20
C ILE A 216 20.23 -0.62 -0.95
N PHE A 217 20.56 -0.64 -2.24
CA PHE A 217 20.48 -1.82 -3.12
C PHE A 217 21.81 -2.52 -3.44
N TRP A 218 22.93 -2.09 -2.84
CA TRP A 218 24.25 -2.67 -3.10
C TRP A 218 24.95 -3.12 -1.82
#